data_AF-A0A447RUN5-F1
#
_entry.id   AF-A0A447RUN5-F1
#
_cell.length_a   1.000
_cell.length_b   1.000
_cell.length_c   1.000
_cell.angle_alpha   90.00
_cell.angle_beta   90.00
_cell.angle_gamma   90.00
#
_symmetry.space_group_name_H-M   'P 1'
#
loop_
_entity.id
_entity.type
_entity.pdbx_description
1 polymer ?
#
loop_
_entity_poly.entity_id
_entity_poly.type
_entity_poly.pdbx_seq_one_letter_code
_entity_poly.pdbx_strand_id
1 'polypeptide(L)'
;MLENAHPNASLVALIGYMKVFSKGMFTFLSILIGYNAQKAFGGSGVNGAIIASLFVLGYNPEATSGFYAGISTFFGHGIDPRGNIIGVLIAAILGAWVERQVRRVMPANLDMILTSAVTLLIMGAVTFTVIMPIGGWLFTGMSWLFLHLNGNPFGSAVLAGLFLLAVMFGVHQGFVPVYFCAGGTPRALTRCSRSWRWPGPGRWGRRWRCSGGRSAIRCCEPRLKGRLFRASSGLASR
;
A
#
# COMPACT_ATOMS: atom_id res chain seq x y z
N MET A 1 1.46 37.81 13.47
CA MET A 1 1.97 37.47 14.81
C MET A 1 2.50 36.05 14.74
N LEU A 2 3.80 35.91 14.96
CA LEU A 2 4.58 34.70 14.79
C LEU A 2 4.35 33.77 15.99
N GLU A 3 3.39 32.85 15.89
CA GLU A 3 3.14 31.90 16.97
C GLU A 3 3.05 30.48 16.39
N ASN A 4 4.18 29.77 16.49
CA ASN A 4 4.33 28.36 16.88
C ASN A 4 5.78 27.96 16.61
N ALA A 5 6.68 28.48 17.45
CA ALA A 5 8.05 27.98 17.57
C ALA A 5 8.01 26.57 18.16
N HIS A 6 7.70 25.58 17.33
CA HIS A 6 8.23 24.25 17.59
C HIS A 6 9.76 24.38 17.50
N PRO A 7 10.54 23.88 18.47
CA PRO A 7 12.01 23.93 18.43
C PRO A 7 12.63 23.26 17.19
N ASN A 8 11.80 22.61 16.37
CA ASN A 8 12.15 21.87 15.16
C ASN A 8 11.48 22.41 13.88
N ALA A 9 10.93 23.64 13.86
CA ALA A 9 10.21 24.16 12.69
C ALA A 9 11.08 24.20 11.41
N SER A 10 12.34 24.60 11.54
CA SER A 10 13.34 24.55 10.46
C SER A 10 13.65 23.11 10.00
N LEU A 11 13.73 22.18 10.95
CA LEU A 11 13.94 20.76 10.68
C LEU A 11 12.75 20.11 9.97
N VAL A 12 11.51 20.47 10.34
CA VAL A 12 10.30 20.02 9.64
C VAL A 12 10.25 20.56 8.21
N ALA A 13 10.65 21.81 8.00
CA ALA A 13 10.75 22.39 6.66
C ALA A 13 11.81 21.67 5.80
N LEU A 14 12.98 21.37 6.37
CA LEU A 14 14.04 20.61 5.70
C LEU A 14 13.59 19.19 5.34
N ILE A 15 12.93 18.49 6.26
CA ILE A 15 12.33 17.16 6.00
C ILE A 15 11.28 17.26 4.88
N GLY A 16 10.46 18.31 4.90
CA GLY A 16 9.49 18.60 3.85
C GLY A 16 10.16 18.73 2.48
N TYR A 17 11.23 19.51 2.39
CA TYR A 17 12.01 19.69 1.17
C TYR A 17 12.62 18.36 0.66
N MET A 18 13.24 17.56 1.54
CA MET A 18 13.78 16.25 1.17
C MET A 18 12.71 15.27 0.69
N LYS A 19 11.50 15.36 1.26
CA LYS A 19 10.35 14.53 0.85
C LYS A 19 9.90 14.82 -0.58
N VAL A 20 10.08 16.04 -1.09
CA VAL A 20 9.75 16.41 -2.48
C VAL A 20 10.60 15.58 -3.45
N PHE A 21 11.92 15.52 -3.23
CA PHE A 21 12.83 14.71 -4.05
C PHE A 21 12.46 13.23 -3.99
N SER A 22 12.23 12.71 -2.80
CA SER A 22 11.88 11.30 -2.63
C SER A 22 10.59 10.96 -3.39
N LYS A 23 9.50 11.71 -3.18
CA LYS A 23 8.24 11.46 -3.92
C LYS A 23 8.40 11.65 -5.42
N GLY A 24 9.01 12.75 -5.86
CA GLY A 24 9.15 13.06 -7.28
C GLY A 24 9.98 12.02 -8.03
N MET A 25 11.17 11.66 -7.52
CA MET A 25 12.05 10.72 -8.20
C MET A 25 11.40 9.34 -8.34
N PHE A 26 10.77 8.81 -7.27
CA PHE A 26 10.14 7.48 -7.35
C PHE A 26 8.89 7.46 -8.22
N THR A 27 8.12 8.56 -8.28
CA THR A 27 6.97 8.65 -9.19
C THR A 27 7.42 8.66 -10.66
N PHE A 28 8.46 9.43 -11.00
CA PHE A 28 8.99 9.48 -12.37
C PHE A 28 9.71 8.20 -12.77
N LEU A 29 10.41 7.54 -11.85
CA LEU A 29 11.06 6.26 -12.11
C LEU A 29 10.04 5.21 -12.58
N SER A 30 8.90 5.12 -11.92
CA SER A 30 7.81 4.21 -12.31
C SER A 30 7.33 4.47 -13.75
N ILE A 31 7.12 5.75 -14.09
CA ILE A 31 6.67 6.16 -15.42
C ILE A 31 7.73 5.85 -16.49
N LEU A 32 9.00 6.12 -16.22
CA LEU A 32 10.11 5.82 -17.13
C LEU A 32 10.30 4.32 -17.34
N ILE A 33 10.10 3.51 -16.29
CA ILE A 33 10.11 2.05 -16.42
C ILE A 33 9.01 1.59 -17.37
N GLY A 34 7.78 2.08 -17.22
CA GLY A 34 6.69 1.77 -18.15
C GLY A 34 6.96 2.21 -19.59
N TYR A 35 7.52 3.41 -19.78
CA TYR A 35 7.92 3.91 -21.09
C TYR A 35 8.94 3.00 -21.77
N ASN A 36 10.02 2.66 -21.06
CA ASN A 36 11.10 1.84 -21.60
C ASN A 36 10.66 0.40 -21.80
N ALA A 37 9.88 -0.16 -20.87
CA ALA A 37 9.31 -1.49 -21.00
C ALA A 37 8.44 -1.56 -22.25
N GLN A 38 7.46 -0.67 -22.41
CA GLN A 38 6.56 -0.77 -23.56
C GLN A 38 7.30 -0.61 -24.91
N LYS A 39 8.33 0.25 -24.97
CA LYS A 39 9.23 0.32 -26.14
C LYS A 39 10.00 -0.97 -26.37
N ALA A 40 10.57 -1.57 -25.33
CA ALA A 40 11.35 -2.80 -25.44
C ALA A 40 10.52 -3.97 -26.01
N PHE A 41 9.21 -3.98 -25.77
CA PHE A 41 8.30 -5.00 -26.29
C PHE A 41 7.58 -4.60 -27.59
N GLY A 42 8.00 -3.52 -28.25
CA GLY A 42 7.54 -3.12 -29.58
C GLY A 42 6.24 -2.31 -29.63
N GLY A 43 5.84 -1.68 -28.52
CA GLY A 43 4.74 -0.72 -28.46
C GLY A 43 5.22 0.74 -28.36
N SER A 44 4.28 1.69 -28.26
CA SER A 44 4.63 3.09 -28.02
C SER A 44 5.01 3.32 -26.56
N GLY A 45 6.19 3.92 -26.34
CA GLY A 45 6.63 4.30 -24.99
C GLY A 45 5.68 5.28 -24.31
N VAL A 46 5.04 6.18 -25.07
CA VAL A 46 4.08 7.15 -24.52
C VAL A 46 2.88 6.43 -23.91
N ASN A 47 2.32 5.43 -24.61
CA ASN A 47 1.23 4.62 -24.07
C ASN A 47 1.69 3.86 -22.81
N GLY A 48 2.95 3.40 -22.75
CA GLY A 48 3.52 2.72 -21.59
C GLY A 48 3.65 3.64 -20.38
N ALA A 49 4.08 4.88 -20.60
CA ALA A 49 4.12 5.92 -19.57
C ALA A 49 2.71 6.24 -19.02
N ILE A 50 1.71 6.31 -19.90
CA ILE A 50 0.32 6.57 -19.50
C ILE A 50 -0.22 5.39 -18.68
N ILE A 51 -0.01 4.14 -19.10
CA ILE A 51 -0.40 2.95 -18.34
C ILE A 51 0.28 2.93 -16.96
N ALA A 52 1.58 3.25 -16.90
CA ALA A 52 2.33 3.33 -15.63
C ALA A 52 1.76 4.39 -14.69
N SER A 53 1.26 5.52 -15.23
CA SER A 53 0.67 6.59 -14.42
C SER A 53 -0.56 6.14 -13.65
N LEU A 54 -1.31 5.13 -14.13
CA LEU A 54 -2.45 4.54 -13.42
C LEU A 54 -2.06 3.88 -12.10
N PHE A 55 -0.80 3.44 -11.96
CA PHE A 55 -0.28 2.86 -10.72
C PHE A 55 0.27 3.92 -9.75
N VAL A 56 0.48 5.16 -10.23
CA VAL A 56 0.98 6.27 -9.42
C VAL A 56 -0.17 7.17 -8.96
N LEU A 57 -1.28 7.17 -9.69
CA LEU A 57 -2.47 7.94 -9.38
C LEU A 57 -3.07 7.53 -8.02
N GLY A 58 -3.57 8.51 -7.28
CA GLY A 58 -4.30 8.25 -6.05
C GLY A 58 -5.79 7.99 -6.30
N TYR A 59 -6.37 7.07 -5.54
CA TYR A 59 -7.79 6.67 -5.63
C TYR A 59 -8.56 6.93 -4.33
N ASN A 60 -8.09 7.86 -3.50
CA ASN A 60 -8.77 8.24 -2.27
C ASN A 60 -9.87 9.29 -2.57
N PRO A 61 -11.17 8.99 -2.32
CA PRO A 61 -12.27 9.93 -2.56
C PRO A 61 -12.27 11.13 -1.60
N GLU A 62 -11.58 11.07 -0.46
CA GLU A 62 -11.47 12.16 0.51
C GLU A 62 -10.34 13.14 0.19
N ALA A 63 -9.51 12.84 -0.82
CA ALA A 63 -8.38 13.70 -1.18
C ALA A 63 -8.86 14.96 -1.93
N THR A 64 -8.63 16.13 -1.33
CA THR A 64 -9.08 17.44 -1.87
C THR A 64 -8.01 18.19 -2.67
N SER A 65 -6.75 17.74 -2.66
CA SER A 65 -5.64 18.38 -3.38
C SER A 65 -4.66 17.38 -3.97
N GLY A 66 -4.39 17.50 -5.27
CA GLY A 66 -3.46 16.68 -6.07
C GLY A 66 -4.16 15.91 -7.21
N PHE A 67 -3.52 14.86 -7.73
CA PHE A 67 -4.05 14.06 -8.86
C PHE A 67 -4.75 12.79 -8.36
N TYR A 68 -6.09 12.82 -8.32
CA TYR A 68 -6.92 11.70 -7.86
C TYR A 68 -8.14 11.49 -8.75
N ALA A 69 -8.55 10.24 -8.93
CA ALA A 69 -9.69 9.89 -9.78
C ALA A 69 -11.07 10.01 -9.09
N GLY A 70 -11.12 10.31 -7.78
CA GLY A 70 -12.37 10.41 -7.01
C GLY A 70 -13.15 9.10 -6.83
N ILE A 71 -12.62 7.98 -7.32
CA ILE A 71 -13.19 6.64 -7.20
C ILE A 71 -12.30 5.76 -6.33
N SER A 72 -12.89 4.90 -5.49
CA SER A 72 -12.19 3.92 -4.66
C SER A 72 -12.40 2.48 -5.11
N THR A 73 -13.39 2.23 -5.97
CA THR A 73 -13.76 0.90 -6.45
C THR A 73 -14.00 0.90 -7.96
N PHE A 74 -13.55 -0.15 -8.65
CA PHE A 74 -13.82 -0.41 -10.05
C PHE A 74 -14.58 -1.74 -10.17
N PHE A 75 -15.80 -1.74 -10.70
CA PHE A 75 -16.68 -2.93 -10.78
C PHE A 75 -16.79 -3.74 -9.47
N GLY A 76 -16.87 -3.06 -8.32
CA GLY A 76 -17.00 -3.70 -7.00
C GLY A 76 -15.69 -4.23 -6.39
N HIS A 77 -14.56 -4.11 -7.11
CA HIS A 77 -13.24 -4.41 -6.57
C HIS A 77 -12.56 -3.13 -6.06
N GLY A 78 -11.93 -3.22 -4.88
CA GLY A 78 -11.15 -2.11 -4.32
C GLY A 78 -9.91 -1.83 -5.16
N ILE A 79 -9.70 -0.57 -5.52
CA ILE A 79 -8.51 -0.13 -6.25
C ILE A 79 -7.42 0.14 -5.21
N ASP A 80 -6.40 -0.73 -5.16
CA ASP A 80 -5.21 -0.46 -4.38
C ASP A 80 -4.04 -0.17 -5.33
N PRO A 81 -3.68 1.11 -5.54
CA PRO A 81 -2.58 1.49 -6.42
C PRO A 81 -1.21 1.26 -5.77
N ARG A 82 -1.11 0.60 -4.60
CA ARG A 82 0.17 0.34 -3.92
C ARG A 82 1.22 -0.13 -4.91
N GLY A 83 2.11 0.81 -5.22
CA GLY A 83 2.94 0.85 -6.42
C GLY A 83 3.79 -0.40 -6.59
N ASN A 84 3.27 -1.35 -7.34
CA ASN A 84 4.04 -2.49 -7.75
C ASN A 84 4.69 -2.17 -9.10
N ILE A 85 6.02 -1.98 -9.10
CA ILE A 85 6.77 -1.83 -10.35
C ILE A 85 6.60 -3.08 -11.22
N ILE A 86 6.39 -4.27 -10.62
CA ILE A 86 6.00 -5.47 -11.37
C ILE A 86 4.65 -5.28 -12.06
N GLY A 87 3.68 -4.65 -11.41
CA GLY A 87 2.38 -4.35 -12.01
C GLY A 87 2.54 -3.45 -13.23
N VAL A 88 3.37 -2.41 -13.12
CA VAL A 88 3.72 -1.51 -14.24
C VAL A 88 4.41 -2.26 -15.37
N LEU A 89 5.39 -3.12 -15.07
CA LEU A 89 6.11 -3.93 -16.07
C LEU A 89 5.16 -4.87 -16.81
N ILE A 90 4.34 -5.64 -16.08
CA ILE A 90 3.36 -6.56 -16.67
C ILE A 90 2.36 -5.78 -17.53
N ALA A 91 1.83 -4.67 -17.01
CA ALA A 91 0.88 -3.83 -17.74
C ALA A 91 1.49 -3.24 -19.02
N ALA A 92 2.74 -2.78 -18.98
CA ALA A 92 3.44 -2.24 -20.15
C ALA A 92 3.77 -3.32 -21.20
N ILE A 93 4.11 -4.54 -20.77
CA ILE A 93 4.35 -5.68 -21.67
C ILE A 93 3.06 -6.10 -22.37
N LEU A 94 2.00 -6.28 -21.59
CA LEU A 94 0.67 -6.60 -22.13
C LEU A 94 0.15 -5.46 -23.01
N GLY A 95 0.38 -4.21 -22.61
CA GLY A 95 0.05 -3.02 -23.37
C GLY A 95 0.75 -2.98 -24.73
N ALA A 96 2.05 -3.30 -24.80
CA ALA A 96 2.75 -3.45 -26.08
C ALA A 96 2.14 -4.53 -26.98
N TRP A 97 1.70 -5.65 -26.39
CA TRP A 97 1.05 -6.72 -27.14
C TRP A 97 -0.33 -6.29 -27.67
N VAL A 98 -1.18 -5.72 -26.80
CA VAL A 98 -2.52 -5.21 -27.18
C VAL A 98 -2.40 -4.10 -28.22
N GLU A 99 -1.45 -3.18 -28.07
CA GLU A 99 -1.19 -2.12 -29.03
C GLU A 99 -0.90 -2.66 -30.42
N ARG A 100 -0.04 -3.68 -30.52
CA ARG A 100 0.25 -4.32 -31.81
C ARG A 100 -0.96 -5.03 -32.40
N GLN A 101 -1.86 -5.59 -31.58
CA GLN A 101 -3.10 -6.20 -32.10
C GLN A 101 -4.06 -5.14 -32.64
N VAL A 102 -4.26 -4.06 -31.89
CA VAL A 102 -5.17 -2.98 -32.29
C VAL A 102 -4.67 -2.32 -33.58
N ARG A 103 -3.37 -2.03 -33.70
CA ARG A 103 -2.77 -1.45 -34.93
C ARG A 103 -3.07 -2.25 -36.20
N ARG A 104 -3.27 -3.56 -36.12
CA ARG A 104 -3.55 -4.41 -37.30
C ARG A 104 -4.95 -4.19 -37.86
N VAL A 105 -5.88 -3.72 -37.04
CA VAL A 105 -7.29 -3.55 -37.42
C VAL A 105 -7.57 -2.09 -37.80
N MET A 106 -6.71 -1.15 -37.41
CA MET A 106 -6.98 0.27 -37.56
C MET A 106 -6.64 0.82 -38.95
N PRO A 107 -7.50 1.71 -39.51
CA PRO A 107 -7.22 2.40 -40.76
C PRO A 107 -6.08 3.42 -40.59
N ALA A 108 -5.21 3.52 -41.60
CA ALA A 108 -3.96 4.29 -41.56
C ALA A 108 -4.13 5.77 -41.18
N ASN A 109 -5.24 6.41 -41.56
CA ASN A 109 -5.49 7.83 -41.31
C ASN A 109 -5.75 8.16 -39.83
N LEU A 110 -6.16 7.17 -39.03
CA LEU A 110 -6.54 7.34 -37.63
C LEU A 110 -5.68 6.51 -36.67
N ASP A 111 -4.74 5.70 -37.18
CA ASP A 111 -3.94 4.76 -36.37
C ASP A 111 -3.27 5.44 -35.17
N MET A 112 -2.70 6.64 -35.35
CA MET A 112 -1.97 7.32 -34.27
C MET A 112 -2.84 7.62 -33.04
N ILE A 113 -4.07 8.10 -33.24
CA ILE A 113 -4.97 8.53 -32.15
C ILE A 113 -5.83 7.35 -31.68
N LEU A 114 -6.46 6.66 -32.62
CA LEU A 114 -7.48 5.67 -32.31
C LEU A 114 -6.86 4.40 -31.70
N THR A 115 -5.69 3.96 -32.18
CA THR A 115 -4.97 2.85 -31.56
C THR A 115 -4.60 3.19 -30.14
N SER A 116 -4.00 4.36 -29.90
CA SER A 116 -3.60 4.78 -28.56
C SER A 116 -4.82 4.89 -27.62
N ALA A 117 -5.93 5.46 -28.08
CA ALA A 117 -7.16 5.55 -27.27
C ALA A 117 -7.73 4.18 -26.91
N VAL A 118 -7.89 3.28 -27.90
CA VAL A 118 -8.48 1.95 -27.69
C VAL A 118 -7.58 1.09 -26.81
N THR A 119 -6.26 1.14 -27.02
CA THR A 119 -5.30 0.35 -26.24
C THR A 119 -5.26 0.77 -24.79
N LEU A 120 -5.27 2.09 -24.52
CA LEU A 120 -5.31 2.62 -23.16
C LEU A 120 -6.63 2.29 -22.47
N LEU A 121 -7.75 2.30 -23.18
CA LEU A 121 -9.06 1.96 -22.61
C LEU A 121 -9.15 0.48 -22.23
N ILE A 122 -8.68 -0.42 -23.11
CA ILE A 122 -8.58 -1.85 -22.84
C ILE A 122 -7.60 -2.11 -21.69
N MET A 123 -6.40 -1.53 -21.74
CA MET A 123 -5.37 -1.74 -20.73
C MET A 123 -5.75 -1.15 -19.38
N GLY A 124 -6.48 -0.04 -19.34
CA GLY A 124 -7.04 0.51 -18.11
C GLY A 124 -7.99 -0.50 -17.44
N ALA A 125 -8.95 -1.05 -18.19
CA ALA A 125 -9.87 -2.05 -17.69
C ALA A 125 -9.16 -3.33 -17.20
N VAL A 126 -8.18 -3.84 -17.96
CA VAL A 126 -7.37 -5.01 -17.59
C VAL A 126 -6.54 -4.72 -16.34
N THR A 127 -5.96 -3.53 -16.24
CA THR A 127 -5.13 -3.12 -15.11
C THR A 127 -5.91 -3.14 -13.81
N PHE A 128 -7.09 -2.52 -13.79
CA PHE A 128 -7.92 -2.48 -12.58
C PHE A 128 -8.54 -3.83 -12.22
N THR A 129 -8.95 -4.61 -13.22
CA THR A 129 -9.68 -5.87 -12.98
C THR A 129 -8.77 -7.05 -12.66
N VAL A 130 -7.57 -7.07 -13.24
CA VAL A 130 -6.65 -8.22 -13.17
C VAL A 130 -5.34 -7.88 -12.48
N ILE A 131 -4.64 -6.82 -12.94
CA ILE A 131 -3.25 -6.57 -12.50
C ILE A 131 -3.19 -6.06 -11.06
N MET A 132 -4.01 -5.07 -10.72
CA MET A 132 -4.06 -4.51 -9.37
C MET A 132 -4.46 -5.52 -8.29
N PRO A 133 -5.51 -6.36 -8.44
CA PRO A 133 -5.82 -7.36 -7.42
C PRO A 133 -4.69 -8.36 -7.25
N ILE A 134 -4.06 -8.84 -8.33
CA ILE A 134 -2.88 -9.73 -8.26
C ILE A 134 -1.77 -9.10 -7.42
N GLY A 135 -1.54 -7.79 -7.56
CA GLY A 135 -0.63 -7.05 -6.69
C GLY A 135 -0.99 -7.15 -5.21
N GLY A 136 -2.27 -7.00 -4.88
CA GLY A 136 -2.80 -7.19 -3.51
C GLY A 136 -2.56 -8.58 -2.93
N TRP A 137 -2.75 -9.63 -3.74
CA TRP A 137 -2.44 -11.01 -3.34
C TRP A 137 -0.95 -11.20 -3.07
N LEU A 138 -0.09 -10.64 -3.93
CA LEU A 138 1.36 -10.67 -3.75
C LEU A 138 1.78 -10.02 -2.43
N PHE A 139 1.23 -8.85 -2.10
CA PHE A 139 1.50 -8.17 -0.82
C PHE A 139 1.04 -8.99 0.40
N THR A 140 -0.09 -9.69 0.28
CA THR A 140 -0.59 -10.58 1.34
C THR A 140 0.33 -11.78 1.54
N GLY A 141 0.81 -12.39 0.45
CA GLY A 141 1.78 -13.48 0.50
C GLY A 141 3.11 -13.07 1.15
N MET A 142 3.63 -11.90 0.79
CA MET A 142 4.85 -11.34 1.40
C MET A 142 4.68 -11.10 2.89
N SER A 143 3.53 -10.57 3.30
CA SER A 143 3.21 -10.36 4.71
C SER A 143 3.14 -11.68 5.49
N TRP A 144 2.51 -12.71 4.90
CA TRP A 144 2.44 -14.06 5.48
C TRP A 144 3.83 -14.67 5.67
N LEU A 145 4.69 -14.56 4.65
CA LEU A 145 6.05 -15.08 4.66
C LEU A 145 6.86 -14.46 5.80
N PHE A 146 6.76 -13.13 5.97
CA PHE A 146 7.47 -12.43 7.03
C PHE A 146 7.00 -12.84 8.42
N LEU A 147 5.70 -13.00 8.64
CA LEU A 147 5.15 -13.41 9.94
C LEU A 147 5.59 -14.82 10.35
N HIS A 148 5.78 -15.74 9.40
CA HIS A 148 6.12 -17.14 9.70
C HIS A 148 7.64 -17.41 9.73
N LEU A 149 8.44 -16.67 8.96
CA LEU A 149 9.88 -16.94 8.83
C LEU A 149 10.77 -16.02 9.68
N ASN A 150 10.26 -14.91 10.22
CA ASN A 150 11.08 -13.98 11.01
C ASN A 150 11.57 -14.59 12.34
N GLY A 151 10.89 -15.60 12.88
CA GLY A 151 11.25 -16.24 14.14
C GLY A 151 12.45 -17.20 14.11
N ASN A 152 13.01 -17.52 12.93
CA ASN A 152 14.12 -18.46 12.76
C ASN A 152 15.31 -17.76 12.06
N PRO A 153 16.56 -17.89 12.54
CA PRO A 153 17.76 -17.36 11.87
C PRO A 153 17.90 -17.71 10.38
N PHE A 154 17.49 -18.92 9.98
CA PHE A 154 17.50 -19.31 8.56
C PHE A 154 16.39 -18.62 7.77
N GLY A 155 15.20 -18.48 8.37
CA GLY A 155 14.07 -17.80 7.75
C GLY A 155 14.32 -16.31 7.56
N SER A 156 14.98 -15.65 8.50
CA SER A 156 15.38 -14.25 8.38
C SER A 156 16.47 -14.04 7.31
N ALA A 157 17.40 -14.99 7.13
CA ALA A 157 18.38 -14.95 6.04
C ALA A 157 17.71 -15.04 4.66
N VAL A 158 16.74 -15.94 4.49
CA VAL A 158 15.94 -16.06 3.24
C VAL A 158 15.13 -14.80 3.00
N LEU A 159 14.48 -14.25 4.04
CA LEU A 159 13.73 -12.99 3.96
C LEU A 159 14.62 -11.81 3.57
N ALA A 160 15.85 -11.74 4.06
CA ALA A 160 16.82 -10.71 3.69
C ALA A 160 17.18 -10.77 2.19
N GLY A 161 17.40 -11.97 1.65
CA GLY A 161 17.63 -12.16 0.22
C GLY A 161 16.41 -11.77 -0.62
N LEU A 162 15.21 -12.19 -0.21
CA LEU A 162 13.97 -11.86 -0.89
C LEU A 162 13.64 -10.36 -0.84
N PHE A 163 14.04 -9.67 0.22
CA PHE A 163 13.85 -8.23 0.37
C PHE A 163 14.60 -7.44 -0.71
N LEU A 164 15.81 -7.85 -1.09
CA LEU A 164 16.57 -7.19 -2.17
C LEU A 164 15.81 -7.23 -3.51
N LEU A 165 15.21 -8.38 -3.83
CA LEU A 165 14.36 -8.53 -5.01
C LEU A 165 13.09 -7.66 -4.88
N ALA A 166 12.45 -7.67 -3.71
CA ALA A 166 11.24 -6.88 -3.45
C ALA A 166 11.49 -5.36 -3.53
N VAL A 167 12.69 -4.89 -3.19
CA VAL A 167 13.09 -3.49 -3.36
C VAL A 167 13.22 -3.14 -4.84
N MET A 168 13.93 -3.98 -5.60
CA MET A 168 14.13 -3.77 -7.04
C MET A 168 12.80 -3.71 -7.82
N PHE A 169 11.83 -4.51 -7.38
CA PHE A 169 10.50 -4.60 -7.96
C PHE A 169 9.43 -3.72 -7.30
N GLY A 170 9.79 -2.89 -6.31
CA GLY A 170 8.86 -1.99 -5.63
C GLY A 170 7.85 -2.64 -4.65
N VAL A 171 7.78 -3.98 -4.60
CA VAL A 171 6.88 -4.75 -3.70
C VAL A 171 7.24 -4.59 -2.22
N HIS A 172 8.42 -4.05 -1.91
CA HIS A 172 8.84 -3.79 -0.53
C HIS A 172 7.89 -2.90 0.28
N GLN A 173 7.06 -2.08 -0.37
CA GLN A 173 6.01 -1.31 0.31
C GLN A 173 4.96 -2.21 1.01
N GLY A 174 4.88 -3.48 0.63
CA GLY A 174 4.07 -4.50 1.31
C GLY A 174 4.47 -4.80 2.74
N PHE A 175 5.72 -4.50 3.14
CA PHE A 175 6.20 -4.75 4.50
C PHE A 175 5.77 -3.68 5.50
N VAL A 176 5.18 -2.57 5.04
CA VAL A 176 4.77 -1.44 5.91
C VAL A 176 3.86 -1.86 7.07
N PRO A 177 2.79 -2.67 6.87
CA PRO A 177 1.97 -3.16 7.97
C PRO A 177 2.73 -4.04 8.97
N VAL A 178 3.75 -4.76 8.49
CA VAL A 178 4.57 -5.65 9.33
C VAL A 178 5.47 -4.84 10.25
N TYR A 179 6.04 -3.73 9.79
CA TYR A 179 6.84 -2.84 10.64
C TYR A 179 6.04 -2.29 11.82
N PHE A 180 4.76 -1.94 11.60
CA PHE A 180 3.88 -1.49 12.68
C PHE A 180 3.48 -2.62 13.64
N CYS A 181 3.45 -3.87 13.17
CA CYS A 181 3.17 -5.03 14.02
C CYS A 181 4.41 -5.48 14.82
N ALA A 182 5.61 -5.38 14.25
CA ALA A 182 6.87 -5.71 14.90
C ALA A 182 7.36 -4.61 15.86
N GLY A 183 7.12 -3.34 15.52
CA GLY A 183 7.44 -2.15 16.32
C GLY A 183 6.38 -1.83 17.38
N GLY A 184 6.28 -2.70 18.38
CA GLY A 184 5.38 -2.65 19.54
C GLY A 184 4.62 -1.34 19.85
N THR A 185 3.30 -1.37 19.64
CA THR A 185 2.33 -0.65 20.50
C THR A 185 1.09 -1.54 20.73
N PRO A 186 0.53 -1.60 21.96
CA PRO A 186 -0.65 -2.44 22.25
C PRO A 186 -1.89 -2.11 21.38
N ARG A 187 -1.96 -0.87 20.88
CA ARG A 187 -3.00 -0.41 19.94
C ARG A 187 -2.84 -0.97 18.52
N ALA A 188 -1.62 -1.30 18.08
CA ALA A 188 -1.37 -1.89 16.77
C ALA A 188 -1.89 -3.33 16.70
N LEU A 189 -1.67 -4.12 17.76
CA LEU A 189 -2.20 -5.49 17.89
C LEU A 189 -3.73 -5.54 17.91
N THR A 190 -4.40 -4.59 18.57
CA THR A 190 -5.87 -4.53 18.64
C THR A 190 -6.54 -4.01 17.36
N ARG A 191 -5.81 -3.27 16.52
CA ARG A 191 -6.32 -2.80 15.21
C ARG A 191 -6.12 -3.86 14.12
N CYS A 192 -5.05 -4.64 14.20
CA CYS A 192 -4.77 -5.75 13.30
C CYS A 192 -5.86 -6.85 13.38
N SER A 193 -6.38 -7.15 14.58
CA SER A 193 -7.51 -8.09 14.74
C SER A 193 -8.86 -7.55 14.25
N ARG A 194 -8.98 -6.22 14.02
CA ARG A 194 -10.23 -5.58 13.57
C ARG A 194 -10.32 -5.40 12.06
N SER A 195 -9.20 -5.18 11.37
CA SER A 195 -9.17 -5.08 9.90
C SER A 195 -9.22 -6.45 9.21
N TRP A 196 -8.75 -7.51 9.89
CA TRP A 196 -8.82 -8.89 9.43
C TRP A 196 -10.03 -9.62 10.05
N ARG A 197 -11.25 -9.12 9.78
CA ARG A 197 -12.47 -9.82 10.16
C ARG A 197 -12.80 -10.85 9.07
N TRP A 198 -12.22 -12.04 9.19
CA TRP A 198 -12.69 -13.23 8.46
C TRP A 198 -14.20 -13.45 8.73
N PRO A 199 -14.99 -13.99 7.78
CA PRO A 199 -16.35 -14.42 8.05
C PRO A 199 -16.29 -15.59 9.05
N GLY A 200 -16.87 -15.44 10.24
CA GLY A 200 -16.89 -16.49 11.26
C GLY A 200 -17.92 -17.60 10.96
N PRO A 201 -18.25 -18.50 11.91
CA PRO A 201 -17.63 -18.72 13.24
C PRO A 201 -17.29 -20.20 13.54
N GLY A 202 -16.14 -20.46 14.18
CA GLY A 202 -15.78 -21.77 14.74
C GLY A 202 -15.38 -21.62 16.21
N ARG A 203 -16.12 -22.27 17.10
CA ARG A 203 -16.10 -22.17 18.58
C ARG A 203 -14.69 -22.22 19.20
N TRP A 204 -14.21 -21.11 19.76
CA TRP A 204 -13.24 -21.15 20.87
C TRP A 204 -13.60 -20.13 21.97
N GLY A 205 -13.90 -20.70 23.14
CA GLY A 205 -14.04 -20.15 24.49
C GLY A 205 -14.08 -18.63 24.73
N ARG A 206 -15.27 -18.14 25.14
CA ARG A 206 -15.44 -16.87 25.86
C ARG A 206 -14.85 -16.95 27.27
N ARG A 207 -14.00 -16.00 27.66
CA ARG A 207 -13.92 -15.55 29.06
C ARG A 207 -13.49 -14.09 29.20
N TRP A 208 -14.27 -13.18 28.62
CA TRP A 208 -14.21 -11.75 28.96
C TRP A 208 -15.64 -11.27 29.24
N ARG A 209 -15.93 -10.94 30.50
CA ARG A 209 -17.18 -10.32 30.91
C ARG A 209 -16.92 -8.83 31.00
N CYS A 210 -17.33 -8.07 29.99
CA CYS A 210 -17.29 -6.61 30.01
C CYS A 210 -18.66 -6.11 30.51
N SER A 211 -18.74 -5.52 31.70
CA SER A 211 -19.92 -4.76 32.12
C SER A 211 -19.89 -3.38 31.49
N GLY A 212 -21.02 -2.96 30.93
CA GLY A 212 -21.17 -1.71 30.18
C GLY A 212 -21.26 -0.47 31.07
N GLY A 213 -20.82 0.65 30.48
CA GLY A 213 -20.95 2.02 30.96
C GLY A 213 -20.37 2.95 29.89
N ARG A 214 -21.14 3.97 29.49
CA ARG A 214 -20.79 4.95 28.45
C ARG A 214 -19.83 5.98 29.04
N SER A 215 -18.87 6.42 28.22
CA SER A 215 -17.94 7.54 28.46
C SER A 215 -16.71 7.20 29.33
N ALA A 216 -15.54 7.60 28.82
CA ALA A 216 -14.19 7.49 29.39
C ALA A 216 -13.44 6.15 29.23
N ILE A 217 -12.12 6.32 29.05
CA ILE A 217 -11.07 5.39 28.63
C ILE A 217 -11.08 4.10 29.48
N ARG A 218 -11.24 2.93 28.83
CA ARG A 218 -11.16 1.62 29.50
C ARG A 218 -9.72 1.10 29.52
N CYS A 219 -9.07 1.17 30.68
CA CYS A 219 -7.96 0.29 31.01
C CYS A 219 -8.53 -1.13 31.24
N CYS A 220 -8.13 -2.09 30.40
CA CYS A 220 -8.28 -3.50 30.72
C CYS A 220 -7.04 -3.94 31.49
N GLU A 221 -7.16 -4.07 32.80
CA GLU A 221 -6.05 -4.53 33.63
C GLU A 221 -5.96 -6.07 33.58
N PRO A 222 -4.78 -6.65 33.36
CA PRO A 222 -4.60 -8.08 33.48
C PRO A 222 -4.75 -8.47 34.95
N ARG A 223 -5.59 -9.47 35.24
CA ARG A 223 -5.75 -10.06 36.56
C ARG A 223 -4.47 -10.82 36.93
N LEU A 224 -3.45 -10.11 37.40
CA LEU A 224 -2.22 -10.69 37.94
C LEU A 224 -2.57 -11.46 39.22
N LYS A 225 -2.36 -12.78 39.18
CA LYS A 225 -2.45 -13.65 40.34
C LYS A 225 -1.32 -13.28 41.32
N GLY A 226 -1.70 -12.65 42.43
CA GLY A 226 -1.11 -12.74 43.77
C GLY A 226 0.41 -12.58 43.94
N ARG A 227 0.83 -11.46 44.52
CA ARG A 227 1.51 -11.34 45.83
C ARG A 227 2.05 -9.91 45.99
N LEU A 228 1.83 -9.36 47.18
CA LEU A 228 2.54 -8.25 47.83
C LEU A 228 3.02 -7.08 46.96
N PHE A 229 2.36 -5.93 47.08
CA PHE A 229 3.05 -4.70 47.51
C PHE A 229 2.02 -3.74 48.10
N ARG A 230 2.15 -3.50 49.40
CA ARG A 230 1.46 -2.46 50.13
C ARG A 230 2.23 -1.17 49.83
N ALA A 231 1.62 -0.21 49.16
CA ALA A 231 2.15 1.15 49.04
C ALA A 231 1.05 2.12 49.46
N SER A 232 1.19 2.60 50.68
CA SER A 232 0.46 3.74 51.22
C SER A 232 0.96 5.02 50.56
N SER A 233 0.07 5.79 49.95
CA SER A 233 0.26 7.23 49.80
C SER A 233 -1.11 7.89 49.91
N GLY A 234 -1.37 8.44 51.08
CA GLY A 234 -2.40 9.46 51.23
C GLY A 234 -1.93 10.73 50.54
N LEU A 235 -2.86 11.41 49.87
CA LEU A 235 -3.14 12.84 50.09
C LEU A 235 -4.38 13.17 49.23
N ALA A 236 -5.50 13.38 49.91
CA ALA A 236 -6.68 14.00 49.36
C ALA A 236 -6.94 15.30 50.15
N SER A 237 -7.37 16.33 49.42
CA SER A 237 -8.06 17.55 49.87
C SER A 237 -7.33 18.50 50.82
N ARG A 238 -6.78 19.59 50.27
CA ARG A 238 -7.32 20.96 50.34
C ARG A 238 -6.58 21.88 49.38
#